data_AF-U3U957-F1
#
_entry.id   AF-U3U957-F1
#
_cell.length_a   1.000
_cell.length_b   1.000
_cell.length_c   1.000
_cell.angle_alpha   90.00
_cell.angle_beta   90.00
_cell.angle_gamma   90.00
#
_symmetry.space_group_name_H-M   'P 1'
#
loop_
_entity.id
_entity.type
_entity.pdbx_description
1 polymer ?
#
loop_
_entity_poly.entity_id
_entity_poly.type
_entity_poly.pdbx_seq_one_letter_code
_entity_poly.pdbx_strand_id
1 'polypeptide(L)'
;MAKKLANDGLTEYLVPFAEIQGLFIANDLFDPSGNALIISAGENITSEHINKLELFDIKEIFVLNIDFLTVGPYILNTLFLDKNVTYEDALFEIYKVLRSGESPSLDTIKAFFDGLFFEKERYDLSTVGRIKLNDHLGLNVSEDITVLTKDDIIHVIKKLVLLRDGEGSVDDIDHLGNRRVRSVGEFIENQFRIGILRLERMIMDYMSSVNFDNAMPCDFVNPKILATVLKDFFSSSQLSQFMDQTNPLSEVTHKRRLSALGPGG
;
A
#
# COMPACT_ATOMS: atom_id res chain seq x y z
N MET A 1 9.65 -16.92 34.28
CA MET A 1 9.82 -16.07 35.49
C MET A 1 9.14 -14.72 35.30
N ALA A 2 9.45 -13.98 34.23
CA ALA A 2 8.79 -12.71 33.88
C ALA A 2 7.24 -12.76 33.87
N LYS A 3 6.62 -13.77 33.25
CA LYS A 3 5.13 -13.92 33.25
C LYS A 3 4.51 -14.10 34.65
N LYS A 4 5.25 -14.67 35.61
CA LYS A 4 4.77 -14.78 36.99
C LYS A 4 4.84 -13.43 37.70
N LEU A 5 5.98 -12.74 37.57
CA LEU A 5 6.19 -11.40 38.12
C LEU A 5 5.18 -10.37 37.58
N ALA A 6 4.84 -10.46 36.29
CA ALA A 6 3.80 -9.62 35.69
C ALA A 6 2.40 -9.93 36.25
N ASN A 7 2.06 -11.21 36.43
CA ASN A 7 0.79 -11.61 37.05
C ASN A 7 0.71 -11.23 38.54
N ASP A 8 1.86 -11.15 39.21
CA ASP A 8 2.00 -10.69 40.59
C ASP A 8 1.95 -9.14 40.70
N GLY A 9 1.79 -8.42 39.59
CA GLY A 9 1.56 -6.98 39.53
C GLY A 9 2.81 -6.10 39.52
N LEU A 10 3.99 -6.66 39.24
CA LEU A 10 5.23 -5.89 39.16
C LEU A 10 5.22 -4.99 37.91
N THR A 11 5.21 -3.67 38.11
CA THR A 11 5.24 -2.67 37.02
C THR A 11 6.63 -2.09 36.78
N GLU A 12 7.45 -1.98 37.81
CA GLU A 12 8.76 -1.33 37.78
C GLU A 12 9.80 -2.19 38.50
N TYR A 13 11.02 -2.18 37.98
CA TYR A 13 12.18 -2.81 38.63
C TYR A 13 13.43 -1.97 38.37
N LEU A 14 14.38 -2.06 39.30
CA LEU A 14 15.64 -1.33 39.20
C LEU A 14 16.58 -2.05 38.24
N VAL A 15 17.13 -1.30 37.29
CA VAL A 15 18.04 -1.79 36.26
C VAL A 15 19.38 -1.03 36.37
N PRO A 16 20.54 -1.69 36.25
CA PRO A 16 21.82 -0.99 36.21
C PRO A 16 21.93 -0.08 34.98
N PHE A 17 22.59 1.08 35.12
CA PHE A 17 22.85 1.98 33.99
C PHE A 17 23.61 1.33 32.83
N ALA A 18 24.42 0.30 33.11
CA ALA A 18 25.13 -0.46 32.08
C ALA A 18 24.19 -1.20 31.11
N GLU A 19 22.98 -1.58 31.54
CA GLU A 19 21.99 -2.24 30.67
C GLU A 19 21.22 -1.25 29.79
N ILE A 20 21.23 0.04 30.15
CA ILE A 20 20.63 1.12 29.35
C ILE A 20 21.56 1.48 28.18
N GLN A 21 22.86 1.27 28.35
CA GLN A 21 23.86 1.54 27.32
C GLN A 21 23.67 0.63 26.10
N GLY A 22 23.56 1.23 24.92
CA GLY A 22 23.31 0.52 23.67
C GLY A 22 21.82 0.27 23.35
N LEU A 23 20.90 0.74 24.19
CA LEU A 23 19.49 0.88 23.79
C LEU A 23 19.33 2.07 22.84
N PHE A 24 18.32 1.99 21.98
CA PHE A 24 17.98 3.06 21.04
C PHE A 24 16.87 3.93 21.59
N ILE A 25 17.02 5.25 21.49
CA ILE A 25 15.98 6.20 21.92
C ILE A 25 14.83 6.23 20.91
N ALA A 26 13.58 6.30 21.39
CA ALA A 26 12.41 6.31 20.51
C ALA A 26 12.08 7.71 19.97
N ASN A 27 12.26 8.75 20.80
CA ASN A 27 11.91 10.12 20.49
C ASN A 27 13.12 11.03 20.70
N ASP A 28 13.14 12.17 20.02
CA ASP A 28 14.11 13.24 20.25
C ASP A 28 14.05 13.70 21.71
N LEU A 29 15.20 13.70 22.37
CA LEU A 29 15.34 14.19 23.74
C LEU A 29 15.97 15.57 23.74
N PHE A 30 15.25 16.53 24.28
CA PHE A 30 15.69 17.92 24.43
C PHE A 30 16.07 18.21 25.89
N ASP A 31 16.93 19.21 26.07
CA ASP A 31 17.18 19.80 27.38
C ASP A 31 15.86 20.28 28.04
N PRO A 32 15.79 20.38 29.38
CA PRO A 32 14.63 20.93 30.08
C PRO A 32 14.24 22.35 29.64
N SER A 33 15.21 23.09 29.07
CA SER A 33 15.01 24.42 28.49
C SER A 33 14.51 24.40 27.03
N GLY A 34 14.46 23.23 26.38
CA GLY A 34 13.99 23.02 25.01
C GLY A 34 14.92 23.50 23.88
N ASN A 35 16.08 24.06 24.21
CA ASN A 35 16.94 24.75 23.23
C ASN A 35 18.03 23.87 22.59
N ALA A 36 18.38 22.74 23.20
CA ALA A 36 19.41 21.84 22.68
C ALA A 36 18.93 20.39 22.67
N LEU A 37 19.26 19.68 21.60
CA LEU A 37 19.01 18.26 21.43
C LEU A 37 20.11 17.48 22.17
N ILE A 38 19.72 16.60 23.09
CA ILE A 38 20.63 15.72 23.84
C ILE A 38 20.93 14.46 23.02
N ILE A 39 19.87 13.83 22.49
CA ILE A 39 19.91 12.58 21.71
C ILE A 39 18.84 12.67 20.62
N SER A 40 19.20 12.31 19.38
CA SER A 40 18.23 12.20 18.27
C SER A 40 17.49 10.87 18.31
N ALA A 41 16.22 10.86 17.89
CA ALA A 41 15.43 9.64 17.73
C ALA A 41 16.18 8.58 16.91
N GLY A 42 16.21 7.36 17.44
CA GLY A 42 16.89 6.22 16.82
C GLY A 42 18.38 6.09 17.14
N GLU A 43 19.01 7.06 17.81
CA GLU A 43 20.42 6.94 18.19
C GLU A 43 20.63 6.04 19.42
N ASN A 44 21.84 5.47 19.52
CA ASN A 44 22.27 4.64 20.63
C ASN A 44 22.62 5.48 21.87
N ILE A 45 22.16 5.02 23.04
CA ILE A 45 22.53 5.64 24.32
C ILE A 45 23.98 5.29 24.66
N THR A 46 24.81 6.31 24.82
CA THR A 46 26.21 6.24 25.24
C THR A 46 26.37 6.70 26.69
N SER A 47 27.52 6.41 27.29
CA SER A 47 27.84 6.87 28.66
C SER A 47 27.81 8.39 28.81
N GLU A 48 28.15 9.15 27.75
CA GLU A 48 28.06 10.62 27.78
C GLU A 48 26.62 11.10 27.85
N HIS A 49 25.71 10.43 27.14
CA HIS A 49 24.30 10.76 27.19
C HIS A 49 23.71 10.47 28.58
N ILE A 50 24.08 9.35 29.23
CA ILE A 50 23.63 9.03 30.59
C ILE A 50 24.02 10.14 31.58
N ASN A 51 25.27 10.61 31.53
CA ASN A 51 25.72 11.72 32.39
C ASN A 51 24.91 13.00 32.16
N LYS A 52 24.54 13.30 30.91
CA LYS A 52 23.67 14.45 30.58
C LYS A 52 22.26 14.26 31.13
N LEU A 53 21.68 13.05 31.00
CA LEU A 53 20.36 12.74 31.56
C LEU A 53 20.32 12.95 33.08
N GLU A 54 21.37 12.53 33.79
CA GLU A 54 21.51 12.77 35.24
C GLU A 54 21.66 14.26 35.58
N LEU A 55 22.49 14.99 34.83
CA LEU A 55 22.70 16.44 35.03
C LEU A 55 21.41 17.25 34.86
N PHE A 56 20.54 16.83 33.93
CA PHE A 56 19.30 17.51 33.60
C PHE A 56 18.06 16.98 34.36
N ASP A 57 18.23 15.99 35.25
CA ASP A 57 17.15 15.35 36.04
C ASP A 57 15.97 14.84 35.17
N ILE A 58 16.28 14.22 34.03
CA ILE A 58 15.26 13.64 33.14
C ILE A 58 14.73 12.34 33.75
N LYS A 59 13.43 12.30 34.04
CA LYS A 59 12.78 11.21 34.79
C LYS A 59 12.32 10.04 33.93
N GLU A 60 11.98 10.31 32.68
CA GLU A 60 11.38 9.33 31.79
C GLU A 60 12.05 9.37 30.42
N ILE A 61 12.38 8.20 29.91
CA ILE A 61 12.92 8.01 28.56
C ILE A 61 12.13 6.91 27.86
N PHE A 62 11.86 7.11 26.57
CA PHE A 62 11.24 6.10 25.73
C PHE A 62 12.33 5.42 24.90
N VAL A 63 12.44 4.11 25.03
CA VAL A 63 13.42 3.28 24.31
C VAL A 63 12.71 2.33 23.36
N LEU A 64 13.36 1.99 22.25
CA LEU A 64 12.88 0.99 21.32
C LEU A 64 13.11 -0.41 21.90
N ASN A 65 12.08 -1.26 21.84
CA ASN A 65 12.17 -2.66 22.26
C ASN A 65 12.83 -3.52 21.17
N ILE A 66 14.16 -3.45 21.08
CA ILE A 66 14.98 -4.22 20.13
C ILE A 66 15.87 -5.16 20.93
N ASP A 67 15.69 -6.46 20.77
CA ASP A 67 16.46 -7.48 21.49
C ASP A 67 17.42 -8.28 20.58
N PHE A 68 17.40 -8.02 19.27
CA PHE A 68 18.17 -8.72 18.22
C PHE A 68 17.94 -10.23 18.13
N LEU A 69 16.98 -10.77 18.88
CA LEU A 69 16.66 -12.19 18.93
C LEU A 69 15.25 -12.44 18.41
N THR A 70 14.27 -11.72 18.96
CA THR A 70 12.86 -11.81 18.59
C THR A 70 12.37 -10.57 17.85
N VAL A 71 12.95 -9.40 18.12
CA VAL A 71 12.60 -8.13 17.47
C VAL A 71 13.84 -7.50 16.87
N GLY A 72 13.87 -7.44 15.54
CA GLY A 72 14.98 -6.85 14.79
C GLY A 72 14.88 -5.34 14.55
N PRO A 73 16.02 -4.62 14.40
CA PRO A 73 16.06 -3.18 14.11
C PRO A 73 15.82 -2.85 12.63
N TYR A 74 14.85 -3.47 11.95
CA TYR A 74 14.72 -3.37 10.49
C TYR A 74 14.31 -1.98 10.01
N ILE A 75 13.29 -1.40 10.64
CA ILE A 75 12.81 -0.05 10.32
C ILE A 75 13.88 0.98 10.67
N LEU A 76 14.49 0.83 11.85
CA LEU A 76 15.56 1.72 12.31
C LEU A 76 16.73 1.76 11.33
N ASN A 77 17.24 0.60 10.93
CA ASN A 77 18.33 0.51 9.96
C ASN A 77 17.95 1.12 8.61
N THR A 78 16.69 1.01 8.20
CA THR A 78 16.19 1.59 6.96
C THR A 78 16.12 3.11 7.05
N LEU A 79 15.66 3.66 8.18
CA LEU A 79 15.63 5.10 8.44
C LEU A 79 17.03 5.72 8.43
N PHE A 80 18.04 5.04 9.00
CA PHE A 80 19.43 5.52 8.96
C PHE A 80 20.04 5.53 7.56
N LEU A 81 19.53 4.71 6.64
CA LEU A 81 19.97 4.70 5.24
C LEU A 81 19.21 5.73 4.40
N ASP A 82 18.03 6.15 4.85
CA ASP A 82 17.25 7.18 4.16
C ASP A 82 17.93 8.54 4.30
N LYS A 83 17.99 9.26 3.18
CA LYS A 83 18.59 10.59 3.09
C LYS A 83 17.52 11.69 3.09
N ASN A 84 16.27 11.31 2.87
CA ASN A 84 15.16 12.24 2.78
C ASN A 84 14.73 12.62 4.20
N VAL A 85 14.65 13.92 4.46
CA VAL A 85 14.26 14.43 5.79
C VAL A 85 12.83 14.96 5.75
N THR A 86 12.42 15.55 4.62
CA THR A 86 11.10 16.13 4.46
C THR A 86 10.18 15.27 3.60
N TYR A 87 8.88 15.49 3.77
CA TYR A 87 7.86 14.89 2.92
C TYR A 87 8.05 15.23 1.43
N GLU A 88 8.51 16.44 1.13
CA GLU A 88 8.74 16.91 -0.23
C GLU A 88 9.93 16.18 -0.89
N ASP A 89 11.01 15.97 -0.13
CA ASP A 89 12.18 15.19 -0.59
C ASP A 89 11.76 13.76 -0.93
N ALA A 90 10.98 13.13 -0.05
CA ALA A 90 10.48 11.77 -0.26
C ALA A 90 9.60 11.66 -1.52
N LEU A 91 8.68 12.61 -1.72
CA LEU A 91 7.86 12.68 -2.93
C LEU A 91 8.70 12.82 -4.20
N PHE A 92 9.74 13.66 -4.15
CA PHE A 92 10.63 13.89 -5.28
C PHE A 92 11.40 12.62 -5.66
N GLU A 93 11.98 11.92 -4.68
CA GLU A 93 12.70 10.67 -4.95
C GLU A 93 11.76 9.57 -5.49
N ILE A 94 10.54 9.45 -4.97
CA ILE A 94 9.52 8.53 -5.52
C ILE A 94 9.24 8.85 -7.00
N TYR A 95 9.03 10.13 -7.32
CA TYR A 95 8.74 10.56 -8.68
C TYR A 95 9.90 10.25 -9.64
N LYS A 96 11.13 10.54 -9.23
CA LYS A 96 12.36 10.33 -9.99
C LYS A 96 12.62 8.85 -10.31
N VAL A 97 12.27 7.94 -9.39
CA VAL A 97 12.37 6.50 -9.63
C VAL A 97 11.35 6.03 -10.68
N LEU A 98 10.13 6.55 -10.63
CA LEU A 98 9.04 6.13 -11.52
C LEU A 98 9.09 6.78 -12.90
N ARG A 99 9.65 7.99 -13.00
CA ARG A 99 9.74 8.76 -14.25
C ARG A 99 11.12 9.34 -14.44
N SER A 100 11.77 8.94 -15.52
CA SER A 100 12.98 9.59 -16.02
C SER A 100 12.61 10.88 -16.75
N GLY A 101 13.02 12.04 -16.24
CA GLY A 101 12.78 13.33 -16.90
C GLY A 101 12.92 14.52 -15.96
N GLU A 102 12.53 15.69 -16.45
CA GLU A 102 12.47 16.91 -15.63
C GLU A 102 11.47 16.75 -14.49
N SER A 103 11.88 17.22 -13.32
CA SER A 103 11.05 17.18 -12.13
C SER A 103 10.04 18.35 -12.19
N PRO A 104 8.74 18.05 -12.24
CA PRO A 104 7.72 19.10 -12.30
C PRO A 104 7.59 19.80 -10.94
N SER A 105 6.64 20.74 -10.84
CA SER A 105 6.33 21.38 -9.57
C SER A 105 5.90 20.37 -8.48
N LEU A 106 6.13 20.72 -7.21
CA LEU A 106 5.73 19.90 -6.07
C LEU A 106 4.25 19.50 -6.09
N ASP A 107 3.36 20.41 -6.49
CA ASP A 107 1.93 20.13 -6.62
C ASP A 107 1.64 19.03 -7.64
N THR A 108 2.38 19.04 -8.76
CA THR A 108 2.23 18.01 -9.80
C THR A 108 2.72 16.66 -9.31
N ILE A 109 3.83 16.64 -8.56
CA ILE A 109 4.37 15.40 -7.97
C ILE A 109 3.39 14.84 -6.95
N LYS A 110 2.83 15.69 -6.09
CA LYS A 110 1.85 15.30 -5.08
C LYS A 110 0.59 14.72 -5.72
N ALA A 111 0.02 15.41 -6.71
CA ALA A 111 -1.13 14.90 -7.46
C ALA A 111 -0.82 13.58 -8.17
N PHE A 112 0.40 13.43 -8.71
CA PHE A 112 0.83 12.16 -9.30
C PHE A 112 0.86 11.03 -8.27
N PHE A 113 1.45 11.28 -7.08
CA PHE A 113 1.52 10.28 -6.00
C PHE A 113 0.13 9.91 -5.48
N ASP A 114 -0.75 10.90 -5.26
CA ASP A 114 -2.13 10.69 -4.85
C ASP A 114 -2.88 9.81 -5.87
N GLY A 115 -2.64 10.07 -7.16
CA GLY A 115 -3.18 9.29 -8.27
C GLY A 115 -2.69 7.85 -8.38
N LEU A 116 -1.64 7.44 -7.66
CA LEU A 116 -1.16 6.04 -7.70
C LEU A 116 -2.02 5.11 -6.84
N PHE A 117 -2.45 5.57 -5.66
CA PHE A 117 -3.03 4.69 -4.64
C PHE A 117 -4.31 5.23 -3.99
N PHE A 118 -4.52 6.55 -4.03
CA PHE A 118 -5.55 7.24 -3.24
C PHE A 118 -6.70 7.82 -4.10
N GLU A 119 -6.53 7.88 -5.42
CA GLU A 119 -7.60 8.28 -6.35
C GLU A 119 -8.39 7.07 -6.88
N LYS A 120 -9.71 7.07 -6.65
CA LYS A 120 -10.63 5.99 -7.05
C LYS A 120 -10.70 5.75 -8.56
N GLU A 121 -10.47 6.80 -9.36
CA GLU A 121 -10.50 6.71 -10.82
C GLU A 121 -9.32 5.90 -11.38
N ARG A 122 -8.21 5.86 -10.65
CA ARG A 122 -6.94 5.24 -11.08
C ARG A 122 -6.63 3.96 -10.32
N TYR A 123 -7.07 3.86 -9.07
CA TYR A 123 -6.79 2.73 -8.19
C TYR A 123 -8.09 2.21 -7.55
N ASP A 124 -8.31 0.91 -7.67
CA ASP A 124 -9.52 0.25 -7.18
C ASP A 124 -9.21 -1.21 -6.81
N LEU A 125 -9.21 -1.52 -5.52
CA LEU A 125 -9.07 -2.89 -5.01
C LEU A 125 -10.28 -3.77 -5.34
N SER A 126 -11.41 -3.16 -5.74
CA SER A 126 -12.75 -3.74 -5.65
C SER A 126 -13.15 -4.11 -4.22
N THR A 127 -14.44 -4.34 -4.01
CA THR A 127 -15.00 -4.81 -2.73
C THR A 127 -14.30 -6.09 -2.26
N VAL A 128 -14.03 -7.03 -3.18
CA VAL A 128 -13.37 -8.31 -2.84
C VAL A 128 -11.94 -8.09 -2.35
N GLY A 129 -11.19 -7.18 -2.98
CA GLY A 129 -9.83 -6.86 -2.56
C GLY A 129 -9.79 -6.18 -1.20
N ARG A 130 -10.73 -5.26 -0.94
CA ARG A 130 -10.87 -4.60 0.36
C ARG A 130 -11.22 -5.60 1.47
N ILE A 131 -12.17 -6.50 1.24
CA ILE A 131 -12.53 -7.56 2.20
C ILE A 131 -11.29 -8.43 2.53
N LYS A 132 -10.56 -8.85 1.50
CA LYS A 132 -9.35 -9.68 1.67
C LYS A 132 -8.24 -8.94 2.42
N LEU A 133 -8.01 -7.67 2.10
CA LEU A 133 -7.01 -6.85 2.78
C LEU A 133 -7.36 -6.66 4.26
N ASN A 134 -8.64 -6.37 4.54
CA ASN A 134 -9.14 -6.22 5.90
C ASN A 134 -9.00 -7.51 6.71
N ASP A 135 -9.41 -8.65 6.15
CA ASP A 135 -9.30 -9.96 6.79
C ASP A 135 -7.84 -10.33 7.07
N HIS A 136 -6.95 -10.09 6.10
CA HIS A 136 -5.53 -10.42 6.24
C HIS A 136 -4.78 -9.52 7.24
N LEU A 137 -5.13 -8.23 7.30
CA LEU A 137 -4.48 -7.26 8.18
C LEU A 137 -5.21 -7.06 9.53
N GLY A 138 -6.40 -7.65 9.71
CA GLY A 138 -7.24 -7.45 10.88
C GLY A 138 -7.82 -6.03 10.98
N LEU A 139 -8.10 -5.38 9.85
CA LEU A 139 -8.63 -4.02 9.76
C LEU A 139 -10.15 -4.00 9.61
N ASN A 140 -10.80 -2.97 10.17
CA ASN A 140 -12.25 -2.75 10.08
C ASN A 140 -12.60 -1.53 9.23
N VAL A 141 -12.02 -1.43 8.03
CA VAL A 141 -12.31 -0.35 7.06
C VAL A 141 -13.57 -0.70 6.26
N SER A 142 -14.42 0.28 5.94
CA SER A 142 -15.62 0.04 5.12
C SER A 142 -15.27 -0.60 3.77
N GLU A 143 -16.10 -1.54 3.31
CA GLU A 143 -15.97 -2.20 2.01
C GLU A 143 -16.17 -1.24 0.82
N ASP A 144 -16.80 -0.09 1.06
CA ASP A 144 -16.99 0.97 0.05
C ASP A 144 -15.69 1.72 -0.27
N ILE A 145 -14.71 1.68 0.63
CA ILE A 145 -13.41 2.34 0.47
C ILE A 145 -12.49 1.38 -0.28
N THR A 146 -12.46 1.50 -1.60
CA THR A 146 -11.67 0.60 -2.45
C THR A 146 -10.29 1.13 -2.84
N VAL A 147 -9.96 2.36 -2.44
CA VAL A 147 -8.59 2.91 -2.52
C VAL A 147 -7.77 2.50 -1.31
N LEU A 148 -6.44 2.54 -1.39
CA LEU A 148 -5.59 2.30 -0.22
C LEU A 148 -5.68 3.45 0.78
N THR A 149 -5.48 3.14 2.05
CA THR A 149 -5.35 4.12 3.13
C THR A 149 -3.93 4.08 3.69
N LYS A 150 -3.53 5.14 4.40
CA LYS A 150 -2.22 5.18 5.06
C LYS A 150 -2.09 4.06 6.10
N ASP A 151 -3.19 3.78 6.82
CA ASP A 151 -3.24 2.71 7.80
C ASP A 151 -3.04 1.34 7.17
N ASP A 152 -3.60 1.08 5.97
CA ASP A 152 -3.35 -0.16 5.22
C ASP A 152 -1.85 -0.36 5.01
N ILE A 153 -1.15 0.67 4.50
CA ILE A 153 0.28 0.59 4.20
C ILE A 153 1.10 0.34 5.47
N ILE A 154 0.79 1.04 6.56
CA ILE A 154 1.46 0.86 7.85
C ILE A 154 1.26 -0.57 8.37
N HIS A 155 0.06 -1.12 8.27
CA HIS A 155 -0.23 -2.48 8.72
C HIS A 155 0.41 -3.55 7.83
N VAL A 156 0.52 -3.31 6.51
CA VAL A 156 1.28 -4.17 5.61
C VAL A 156 2.75 -4.22 6.03
N ILE A 157 3.38 -3.07 6.25
CA ILE A 157 4.78 -2.99 6.69
C ILE A 157 4.95 -3.68 8.04
N LYS A 158 4.05 -3.44 9.00
CA LYS A 158 4.04 -4.09 10.30
C LYS A 158 3.95 -5.61 10.18
N LYS A 159 3.04 -6.12 9.34
CA LYS A 159 2.89 -7.55 9.10
C LYS A 159 4.16 -8.17 8.49
N LEU A 160 4.81 -7.48 7.56
CA LEU A 160 6.07 -7.92 6.97
C LEU A 160 7.21 -7.99 7.99
N VAL A 161 7.29 -7.01 8.89
CA VAL A 161 8.27 -7.00 9.99
C VAL A 161 8.01 -8.16 10.95
N LEU A 162 6.76 -8.36 11.38
CA LEU A 162 6.39 -9.47 12.26
C LEU A 162 6.70 -10.84 11.63
N LEU A 163 6.43 -11.01 10.33
CA LEU A 163 6.79 -12.23 9.60
C LEU A 163 8.31 -12.46 9.60
N ARG A 164 9.10 -11.39 9.52
CA ARG A 164 10.56 -11.47 9.58
C ARG A 164 11.07 -11.86 10.97
N ASP A 165 10.41 -11.37 12.00
CA ASP A 165 10.62 -11.74 13.41
C ASP A 165 10.15 -13.18 13.71
N GLY A 166 9.51 -13.85 12.75
CA GLY A 166 9.02 -15.23 12.88
C GLY A 166 7.60 -15.32 13.44
N GLU A 167 6.91 -14.19 13.61
CA GLU A 167 5.52 -14.12 14.03
C GLU A 167 4.56 -14.17 12.83
N GLY A 168 3.84 -15.30 12.71
CA GLY A 168 2.83 -15.53 11.68
C GLY A 168 3.26 -16.59 10.66
N SER A 169 2.46 -16.75 9.61
CA SER A 169 2.70 -17.70 8.53
C SER A 169 2.76 -16.98 7.19
N VAL A 170 3.62 -17.46 6.30
CA VAL A 170 3.66 -17.02 4.91
C VAL A 170 2.44 -17.58 4.17
N ASP A 171 1.86 -16.79 3.27
CA ASP A 171 0.73 -17.23 2.48
C ASP A 171 1.14 -18.20 1.37
N ASP A 172 0.28 -19.19 1.13
CA ASP A 172 0.38 -20.08 -0.01
C ASP A 172 -0.41 -19.50 -1.21
N ILE A 173 0.29 -19.23 -2.30
CA ILE A 173 -0.29 -18.70 -3.54
C ILE A 173 -1.21 -19.71 -4.24
N ASP A 174 -1.02 -21.01 -3.98
CA ASP A 174 -1.84 -22.08 -4.56
C ASP A 174 -3.14 -22.31 -3.79
N HIS A 175 -3.27 -21.72 -2.60
CA HIS A 175 -4.49 -21.81 -1.82
C HIS A 175 -5.67 -21.21 -2.60
N LEU A 176 -6.74 -21.98 -2.77
CA LEU A 176 -7.92 -21.55 -3.54
C LEU A 176 -8.59 -20.30 -2.94
N GLY A 177 -8.43 -20.05 -1.63
CA GLY A 177 -8.88 -18.80 -1.01
C GLY A 177 -8.16 -17.54 -1.50
N ASN A 178 -6.98 -17.70 -2.13
CA ASN A 178 -6.18 -16.63 -2.72
C ASN A 178 -6.31 -16.59 -4.26
N ARG A 179 -6.98 -17.57 -4.86
CA ARG A 179 -7.24 -17.63 -6.30
C ARG A 179 -8.70 -17.29 -6.59
N ARG A 180 -8.93 -16.25 -7.38
CA ARG A 180 -10.27 -15.82 -7.79
C ARG A 180 -10.59 -16.31 -9.20
N VAL A 181 -11.74 -16.96 -9.37
CA VAL A 181 -12.28 -17.25 -10.70
C VAL A 181 -13.01 -16.01 -11.21
N ARG A 182 -12.59 -15.49 -12.37
CA ARG A 182 -13.27 -14.40 -13.06
C ARG A 182 -14.18 -14.96 -14.14
N SER A 183 -15.41 -14.46 -14.18
CA SER A 183 -16.38 -14.83 -15.22
C SER A 183 -16.22 -13.97 -16.47
N VAL A 184 -16.81 -14.41 -17.59
CA VAL A 184 -16.82 -13.63 -18.83
C VAL A 184 -17.45 -12.24 -18.64
N GLY A 185 -18.47 -12.14 -17.78
CA GLY A 185 -19.13 -10.87 -17.46
C GLY A 185 -18.16 -9.84 -16.85
N GLU A 186 -17.36 -10.26 -15.86
CA GLU A 186 -16.38 -9.38 -15.21
C GLU A 186 -15.30 -8.89 -16.18
N PHE A 187 -14.85 -9.74 -17.12
CA PHE A 187 -13.89 -9.30 -18.13
C PHE A 187 -14.49 -8.28 -19.09
N ILE A 188 -15.72 -8.51 -19.55
CA ILE A 188 -16.44 -7.57 -20.42
C ILE A 188 -16.69 -6.26 -19.70
N GLU A 189 -17.11 -6.29 -18.43
CA GLU A 189 -17.31 -5.11 -17.60
C GLU A 189 -16.04 -4.26 -17.49
N ASN A 190 -14.89 -4.90 -17.22
CA ASN A 190 -13.61 -4.19 -17.15
C ASN A 190 -13.23 -3.54 -18.49
N GLN A 191 -13.41 -4.23 -19.61
CA GLN A 191 -13.16 -3.66 -20.94
C GLN A 191 -14.13 -2.51 -21.24
N PHE A 192 -15.40 -2.68 -20.89
CA PHE A 192 -16.41 -1.65 -21.07
C PHE A 192 -16.11 -0.40 -20.23
N ARG A 193 -15.65 -0.57 -18.99
CA ARG A 193 -15.17 0.52 -18.11
C ARG A 193 -14.04 1.30 -18.77
N ILE A 194 -13.05 0.62 -19.34
CA ILE A 194 -11.96 1.27 -20.11
C ILE A 194 -12.52 2.05 -21.31
N GLY A 195 -13.53 1.49 -21.99
CA GLY A 195 -14.24 2.17 -23.08
C GLY A 195 -14.96 3.45 -22.63
N ILE A 196 -15.65 3.41 -21.49
CA ILE A 196 -16.32 4.58 -20.91
C ILE A 196 -15.31 5.65 -20.52
N LEU A 197 -14.20 5.29 -19.86
CA LEU A 197 -13.16 6.25 -19.47
C LEU A 197 -12.53 6.96 -20.69
N ARG A 198 -12.42 6.26 -21.82
CA ARG A 198 -11.98 6.87 -23.09
C ARG A 198 -13.03 7.83 -23.66
N LEU A 199 -14.29 7.43 -23.61
CA LEU A 199 -15.41 8.26 -24.06
C LEU A 199 -15.50 9.54 -23.21
N GLU A 200 -15.39 9.42 -21.89
CA GLU A 200 -15.40 10.53 -20.94
C GLU A 200 -14.32 11.56 -21.27
N ARG A 201 -13.06 11.13 -21.45
CA ARG A 201 -11.97 12.03 -21.83
C ARG A 201 -12.26 12.77 -23.14
N MET A 202 -12.74 12.04 -24.15
CA MET A 202 -13.11 12.64 -25.44
C MET A 202 -14.24 13.67 -25.28
N ILE A 203 -15.24 13.38 -24.44
CA ILE A 203 -16.33 14.31 -24.14
C ILE A 203 -15.77 15.56 -23.44
N MET A 204 -14.92 15.41 -22.43
CA MET A 204 -14.31 16.54 -21.71
C MET A 204 -13.48 17.45 -22.63
N ASP A 205 -12.70 16.86 -23.54
CA ASP A 205 -11.94 17.60 -24.55
C ASP A 205 -12.86 18.36 -25.53
N TYR A 206 -13.97 17.72 -25.93
CA TYR A 206 -14.95 18.31 -26.85
C TYR A 206 -15.77 19.43 -26.18
N MET A 207 -16.17 19.24 -24.92
CA MET A 207 -16.86 20.26 -24.11
C MET A 207 -16.01 21.51 -23.92
N SER A 208 -14.68 21.37 -23.86
CA SER A 208 -13.75 22.49 -23.72
C SER A 208 -13.63 23.35 -24.99
N SER A 209 -14.08 22.85 -26.14
CA SER A 209 -13.84 23.46 -27.45
C SER A 209 -15.09 23.96 -28.18
N VAL A 210 -16.30 23.62 -27.72
CA VAL A 210 -17.56 23.91 -28.43
C VAL A 210 -18.43 24.92 -27.68
N ASN A 211 -19.07 25.83 -28.44
CA ASN A 211 -20.07 26.74 -27.90
C ASN A 211 -21.38 26.00 -27.60
N PHE A 212 -21.84 26.07 -26.35
CA PHE A 212 -22.95 25.25 -25.83
C PHE A 212 -24.34 25.61 -26.36
N ASP A 213 -24.50 26.72 -27.06
CA ASP A 213 -25.83 27.28 -27.38
C ASP A 213 -26.71 26.34 -28.22
N ASN A 214 -26.11 25.45 -29.03
CA ASN A 214 -26.85 24.52 -29.91
C ASN A 214 -26.45 23.04 -29.75
N ALA A 215 -25.59 22.70 -28.78
CA ALA A 215 -25.07 21.34 -28.67
C ALA A 215 -26.08 20.39 -28.01
N MET A 216 -26.34 19.23 -28.61
CA MET A 216 -27.20 18.21 -28.03
C MET A 216 -26.38 17.09 -27.38
N PRO A 217 -26.86 16.43 -26.30
CA PRO A 217 -26.14 15.34 -25.64
C PRO A 217 -25.71 14.19 -26.57
N CYS A 218 -26.49 13.92 -27.62
CA CYS A 218 -26.15 12.90 -28.62
C CYS A 218 -24.89 13.21 -29.44
N ASP A 219 -24.53 14.49 -29.56
CA ASP A 219 -23.37 14.93 -30.35
C ASP A 219 -22.05 14.58 -29.65
N PHE A 220 -22.08 14.40 -28.33
CA PHE A 220 -20.92 14.07 -27.50
C PHE A 220 -20.67 12.56 -27.42
N VAL A 221 -21.68 11.72 -27.68
CA VAL A 221 -21.59 10.27 -27.47
C VAL A 221 -21.27 9.56 -28.78
N ASN A 222 -20.05 9.05 -28.91
CA ASN A 222 -19.64 8.21 -30.03
C ASN A 222 -19.70 6.70 -29.70
N PRO A 223 -20.74 5.96 -30.13
CA PRO A 223 -20.91 4.54 -29.80
C PRO A 223 -19.84 3.64 -30.43
N LYS A 224 -19.13 4.09 -31.48
CA LYS A 224 -18.10 3.29 -32.15
C LYS A 224 -16.92 2.95 -31.24
N ILE A 225 -16.63 3.79 -30.25
CA ILE A 225 -15.54 3.57 -29.30
C ILE A 225 -15.82 2.32 -28.47
N LEU A 226 -17.03 2.24 -27.90
CA LEU A 226 -17.46 1.09 -27.10
C LEU A 226 -17.54 -0.19 -27.93
N ALA A 227 -18.07 -0.10 -29.15
CA ALA A 227 -18.15 -1.25 -30.06
C ALA A 227 -16.77 -1.80 -30.43
N THR A 228 -15.79 -0.92 -30.67
CA THR A 228 -14.41 -1.32 -30.99
C THR A 228 -13.75 -2.05 -29.82
N VAL A 229 -13.86 -1.51 -28.60
CA VAL A 229 -13.27 -2.14 -27.40
C VAL A 229 -13.83 -3.54 -27.17
N LEU A 230 -15.15 -3.73 -27.32
CA LEU A 230 -15.77 -5.05 -27.21
C LEU A 230 -15.33 -6.00 -28.33
N LYS A 231 -15.27 -5.50 -29.57
CA LYS A 231 -14.83 -6.31 -30.72
C LYS A 231 -13.37 -6.76 -30.58
N ASP A 232 -12.50 -5.88 -30.10
CA ASP A 232 -11.09 -6.18 -29.86
C ASP A 232 -10.95 -7.27 -28.79
N PHE A 233 -11.73 -7.20 -27.70
CA PHE A 233 -11.75 -8.24 -26.68
C PHE A 233 -12.13 -9.61 -27.26
N PHE A 234 -13.25 -9.73 -27.97
CA PHE A 234 -13.68 -11.03 -28.50
C PHE A 234 -12.82 -11.55 -29.65
N SER A 235 -12.15 -10.68 -30.40
CA SER A 235 -11.32 -11.10 -31.55
C SER A 235 -9.89 -11.48 -31.16
N SER A 236 -9.29 -10.78 -30.18
CA SER A 236 -7.87 -10.90 -29.87
C SER A 236 -7.56 -11.54 -28.52
N SER A 237 -8.55 -11.66 -27.63
CA SER A 237 -8.33 -12.24 -26.30
C SER A 237 -7.99 -13.72 -26.39
N GLN A 238 -6.93 -14.13 -25.68
CA GLN A 238 -6.53 -15.53 -25.53
C GLN A 238 -7.64 -16.39 -24.86
N LEU A 239 -8.55 -15.76 -24.14
CA LEU A 239 -9.69 -16.40 -23.49
C LEU A 239 -10.90 -16.57 -24.44
N SER A 240 -10.90 -15.87 -25.58
CA SER A 240 -11.93 -15.98 -26.61
C SER A 240 -11.51 -17.02 -27.65
N GLN A 241 -11.80 -18.30 -27.36
CA GLN A 241 -11.36 -19.44 -28.16
C GLN A 241 -12.49 -20.00 -29.01
N PHE A 242 -12.14 -20.60 -30.16
CA PHE A 242 -13.10 -21.38 -30.93
C PHE A 242 -13.61 -22.57 -30.11
N MET A 243 -14.94 -22.74 -30.08
CA MET A 243 -15.57 -23.79 -29.30
C MET A 243 -15.18 -25.17 -29.84
N ASP A 244 -14.70 -26.07 -28.97
CA ASP A 244 -14.59 -27.49 -29.28
C ASP A 244 -15.98 -28.10 -29.49
N GLN A 245 -16.26 -28.50 -30.72
CA GLN A 245 -17.55 -29.01 -31.19
C GLN A 245 -17.48 -30.49 -31.60
N THR A 246 -16.45 -31.22 -31.16
CA THR A 246 -16.27 -32.64 -31.51
C THR A 246 -17.42 -33.53 -31.03
N ASN A 247 -17.93 -33.30 -29.82
CA ASN A 247 -19.11 -33.97 -29.27
C ASN A 247 -19.73 -33.12 -28.12
N PRO A 248 -20.96 -33.43 -27.64
CA PRO A 248 -21.61 -32.65 -26.59
C PRO A 248 -20.83 -32.60 -25.27
N LEU A 249 -20.05 -33.63 -24.93
CA LEU A 249 -19.24 -33.65 -23.71
C LEU A 249 -18.05 -32.68 -23.82
N SER A 250 -17.39 -32.63 -24.98
CA SER A 250 -16.31 -31.68 -25.26
C SER A 250 -16.81 -30.25 -25.15
N GLU A 251 -17.99 -29.95 -25.68
CA GLU A 251 -18.61 -28.62 -25.59
C GLU A 251 -18.84 -28.19 -24.13
N VAL A 252 -19.45 -29.06 -23.32
CA VAL A 252 -19.72 -28.78 -21.90
C VAL A 252 -18.41 -28.64 -21.12
N THR A 253 -17.44 -29.50 -21.37
CA THR A 253 -16.13 -29.47 -20.71
C THR A 253 -15.38 -28.19 -21.05
N HIS A 254 -15.45 -27.74 -22.32
CA HIS A 254 -14.81 -26.51 -22.75
C HIS A 254 -15.43 -25.28 -22.08
N LYS A 255 -16.77 -25.19 -22.00
CA LYS A 255 -17.46 -24.08 -21.33
C LYS A 255 -17.20 -24.00 -19.82
N ARG A 256 -16.88 -25.14 -19.18
CA ARG A 256 -16.59 -25.23 -17.74
C ARG A 256 -15.10 -25.21 -17.41
N ARG A 257 -14.24 -24.97 -18.40
CA ARG A 257 -12.79 -24.93 -18.23
C ARG A 257 -12.36 -23.65 -17.51
N LEU A 258 -11.46 -23.80 -16.55
CA LEU A 258 -10.74 -22.69 -15.93
C LEU A 258 -9.34 -22.60 -16.52
N SER A 259 -8.84 -21.39 -16.70
CA SER A 259 -7.49 -21.10 -17.19
C SER A 259 -6.80 -20.13 -16.24
N ALA A 260 -5.54 -20.40 -15.92
CA ALA A 260 -4.64 -19.45 -15.24
C ALA A 260 -3.85 -18.59 -16.25
N LEU A 261 -3.99 -18.85 -17.55
CA LEU A 261 -3.35 -18.06 -18.60
C LEU A 261 -4.26 -16.93 -19.07
N GLY A 262 -3.68 -15.78 -19.40
CA GLY A 262 -4.39 -14.63 -19.96
C GLY A 262 -4.02 -13.31 -19.27
N PRO A 263 -4.70 -12.20 -19.62
CA PRO A 263 -4.42 -10.90 -19.02
C PRO A 263 -4.78 -10.88 -17.53
N GLY A 264 -3.75 -10.81 -16.68
CA GLY A 264 -3.88 -10.78 -15.21
C GLY A 264 -4.12 -12.15 -14.57
N GLY A 265 -3.85 -13.25 -15.29
CA GLY A 265 -3.76 -14.60 -14.74
C GLY A 265 -2.37 -14.91 -14.18
#